data_AF-A0A2H0QMS3-F1
#
_entry.id   AF-A0A2H0QMS3-F1
#
_cell.length_a   1.000
_cell.length_b   1.000
_cell.length_c   1.000
_cell.angle_alpha   90.00
_cell.angle_beta   90.00
_cell.angle_gamma   90.00
#
_symmetry.space_group_name_H-M   'P 1'
#
loop_
_entity.id
_entity.type
_entity.pdbx_description
1 polymer ?
#
loop_
_entity_poly.entity_id
_entity_poly.type
_entity_poly.pdbx_seq_one_letter_code
_entity_poly.pdbx_strand_id
1 'polypeptide(L)'
;MKTIIAVLMTLSLTSAYASTDCRGAFTKVANLGQTADEGLNSSLKTYKTALEDFRADRYEDSLEAAKVAEILANQAQKLFLKVRDGLSDLRFCGSPIAEQSQKLSSYVDQRLDAMDIYLDKIETMISGLERMTGQKDFDVIGEIMGGNKEEKNAMCFGQTMCPNGMVVSCQTYGQGCSWFVTNGAVVCTGYNQYGQWVTTQGRCW
;
A
#
# COMPACT_ATOMS: atom_id res chain seq x y z
N MET A 1 -8.97 9.05 1.00
CA MET A 1 -10.13 8.35 0.43
C MET A 1 -11.22 9.29 -0.09
N LYS A 2 -11.79 10.20 0.73
CA LYS A 2 -12.94 11.03 0.31
C LYS A 2 -12.68 11.90 -0.94
N THR A 3 -11.47 12.44 -1.11
CA THR A 3 -11.14 13.35 -2.23
C THR A 3 -11.06 12.65 -3.58
N ILE A 4 -10.34 11.51 -3.67
CA ILE A 4 -10.18 10.76 -4.93
C ILE A 4 -11.53 10.19 -5.40
N ILE A 5 -12.32 9.66 -4.47
CA ILE A 5 -13.66 9.13 -4.75
C ILE A 5 -14.61 10.25 -5.20
N ALA A 6 -14.56 11.42 -4.56
CA ALA A 6 -15.36 12.58 -4.99
C ALA A 6 -14.99 13.02 -6.41
N VAL A 7 -13.70 13.06 -6.75
CA VAL A 7 -13.20 13.39 -8.08
C VAL A 7 -13.71 12.37 -9.12
N LEU A 8 -13.57 11.07 -8.87
CA LEU A 8 -14.12 10.00 -9.73
C LEU A 8 -15.64 10.13 -9.95
N MET A 9 -16.40 10.45 -8.91
CA MET A 9 -17.86 10.64 -8.99
C MET A 9 -18.24 11.91 -9.77
N THR A 10 -17.43 12.96 -9.77
CA THR A 10 -17.73 14.16 -10.58
C THR A 10 -17.52 13.96 -12.08
N LEU A 11 -16.61 13.07 -12.49
CA LEU A 11 -16.35 12.76 -13.90
C LEU A 11 -17.40 11.88 -14.57
N SER A 12 -18.13 11.07 -13.80
CA SER A 12 -19.26 10.32 -14.35
C SER A 12 -20.42 11.25 -14.73
N LEU A 13 -20.51 12.43 -14.09
CA LEU A 13 -21.62 13.38 -14.26
C LEU A 13 -21.41 14.41 -15.39
N THR A 14 -20.17 14.76 -15.78
CA THR A 14 -19.88 15.87 -16.71
C THR A 14 -19.59 15.44 -18.17
N SER A 15 -20.14 14.31 -18.62
CA SER A 15 -19.55 13.46 -19.67
C SER A 15 -19.79 13.84 -21.15
N ALA A 16 -20.08 15.09 -21.51
CA ALA A 16 -20.36 15.44 -22.91
C ALA A 16 -19.16 15.93 -23.76
N TYR A 17 -18.01 16.31 -23.17
CA TYR A 17 -16.98 17.09 -23.89
C TYR A 17 -15.51 16.60 -23.81
N ALA A 18 -15.23 15.45 -23.19
CA ALA A 18 -13.86 14.92 -23.11
C ALA A 18 -13.60 13.85 -24.19
N SER A 19 -12.43 13.90 -24.84
CA SER A 19 -11.97 12.78 -25.68
C SER A 19 -11.84 11.51 -24.83
N THR A 20 -12.18 10.36 -25.42
CA THR A 20 -12.15 9.05 -24.76
C THR A 20 -10.78 8.73 -24.14
N ASP A 21 -9.70 9.19 -24.76
CA ASP A 21 -8.32 8.95 -24.32
C ASP A 21 -7.97 9.68 -23.02
N CYS A 22 -8.34 10.96 -22.91
CA CYS A 22 -8.13 11.76 -21.70
C CYS A 22 -8.91 11.21 -20.51
N ARG A 23 -10.15 10.78 -20.75
CA ARG A 23 -11.01 10.21 -19.70
C ARG A 23 -10.47 8.86 -19.20
N GLY A 24 -10.03 8.00 -20.11
CA GLY A 24 -9.41 6.71 -19.78
C GLY A 24 -8.13 6.87 -18.98
N ALA A 25 -7.23 7.76 -19.43
CA ALA A 25 -6.00 8.09 -18.74
C ALA A 25 -6.26 8.67 -17.34
N PHE A 26 -7.20 9.60 -17.21
CA PHE A 26 -7.58 10.15 -15.90
C PHE A 26 -8.09 9.06 -14.95
N THR A 27 -8.97 8.19 -15.43
CA THR A 27 -9.55 7.10 -14.62
C THR A 27 -8.44 6.17 -14.11
N LYS A 28 -7.48 5.83 -14.98
CA LYS A 28 -6.32 5.00 -14.60
C LYS A 28 -5.47 5.67 -13.51
N VAL A 29 -5.19 6.97 -13.66
CA VAL A 29 -4.42 7.75 -12.68
C VAL A 29 -5.17 7.88 -11.35
N ALA A 30 -6.48 8.12 -11.39
CA ALA A 30 -7.31 8.20 -10.20
C ALA A 30 -7.39 6.84 -9.46
N ASN A 31 -7.48 5.72 -10.18
CA ASN A 31 -7.45 4.38 -9.58
C ASN A 31 -6.09 4.09 -8.91
N LEU A 32 -4.98 4.49 -9.55
CA LEU A 32 -3.65 4.40 -8.91
C LEU A 32 -3.59 5.23 -7.62
N GLY A 33 -4.18 6.43 -7.63
CA GLY A 33 -4.29 7.28 -6.44
C GLY A 33 -5.10 6.63 -5.33
N GLN A 34 -6.19 5.94 -5.67
CA GLN A 34 -6.97 5.18 -4.70
C GLN A 34 -6.14 4.05 -4.09
N THR A 35 -5.42 3.26 -4.90
CA THR A 35 -4.53 2.20 -4.39
C THR A 35 -3.42 2.77 -3.50
N ALA A 36 -2.86 3.94 -3.84
CA ALA A 36 -1.87 4.62 -3.01
C ALA A 36 -2.46 5.04 -1.65
N ASP A 37 -3.66 5.62 -1.64
CA ASP A 37 -4.40 6.00 -0.43
C ASP A 37 -4.70 4.76 0.45
N GLU A 38 -5.09 3.63 -0.15
CA GLU A 38 -5.33 2.38 0.55
C GLU A 38 -4.04 1.83 1.19
N GLY A 39 -2.93 1.80 0.45
CA GLY A 39 -1.63 1.39 0.96
C GLY A 39 -1.15 2.25 2.14
N LEU A 40 -1.32 3.57 2.05
CA LEU A 40 -1.01 4.48 3.14
C LEU A 40 -1.88 4.23 4.39
N ASN A 41 -3.18 3.98 4.21
CA ASN A 41 -4.06 3.66 5.34
C ASN A 41 -3.69 2.33 6.00
N SER A 42 -3.30 1.32 5.22
CA SER A 42 -2.79 0.06 5.75
C SER A 42 -1.51 0.28 6.54
N SER A 43 -0.55 1.05 6.00
CA SER A 43 0.66 1.43 6.73
C SER A 43 0.35 2.11 8.06
N LEU A 44 -0.53 3.13 8.06
CA LEU A 44 -0.92 3.85 9.28
C LEU A 44 -1.57 2.94 10.33
N LYS A 45 -2.35 1.94 9.89
CA LYS A 45 -2.94 0.94 10.78
C LYS A 45 -1.85 0.07 11.41
N THR A 46 -0.93 -0.44 10.59
CA THR A 46 0.19 -1.27 11.08
C THR A 46 1.10 -0.49 12.04
N TYR A 47 1.37 0.79 11.75
CA TYR A 47 2.14 1.64 12.66
C TYR A 47 1.44 1.85 14.00
N LYS A 48 0.10 1.94 14.03
CA LYS A 48 -0.64 1.98 15.30
C LYS A 48 -0.51 0.68 16.08
N THR A 49 -0.56 -0.47 15.40
CA THR A 49 -0.28 -1.77 16.02
C THR A 49 1.13 -1.80 16.61
N ALA A 50 2.14 -1.32 15.88
CA ALA A 50 3.50 -1.20 16.39
C ALA A 50 3.56 -0.37 17.68
N LEU A 51 2.84 0.75 17.76
CA LEU A 51 2.77 1.59 18.96
C LEU A 51 2.04 0.91 20.13
N GLU A 52 1.00 0.13 19.85
CA GLU A 52 0.28 -0.66 20.86
C GLU A 52 1.17 -1.77 21.42
N ASP A 53 1.90 -2.48 20.56
CA ASP A 53 2.86 -3.52 20.95
C ASP A 53 4.01 -2.94 21.77
N PHE A 54 4.53 -1.77 21.38
CA PHE A 54 5.55 -1.04 22.14
C PHE A 54 5.07 -0.73 23.58
N ARG A 55 3.84 -0.23 23.73
CA ARG A 55 3.24 0.10 25.04
C ARG A 55 2.93 -1.13 25.88
N ALA A 56 2.83 -2.30 25.26
CA ALA A 56 2.64 -3.59 25.92
C ALA A 56 3.97 -4.31 26.19
N ASP A 57 5.11 -3.62 26.02
CA ASP A 57 6.46 -4.17 26.17
C ASP A 57 6.78 -5.37 25.23
N ARG A 58 6.04 -5.49 24.12
CA ARG A 58 6.27 -6.48 23.06
C ARG A 58 7.16 -5.89 21.96
N TYR A 59 8.44 -5.68 22.29
CA TYR A 59 9.35 -4.90 21.44
C TYR A 59 9.73 -5.58 20.11
N GLU A 60 9.81 -6.91 20.07
CA GLU A 60 10.06 -7.65 18.82
C GLU A 60 8.86 -7.55 17.86
N ASP A 61 7.65 -7.81 18.35
CA ASP A 61 6.39 -7.62 17.60
C ASP A 61 6.26 -6.18 17.10
N SER A 62 6.59 -5.21 17.96
CA SER A 62 6.58 -3.79 17.62
C SER A 62 7.56 -3.44 16.50
N LEU A 63 8.77 -4.03 16.51
CA LEU A 63 9.79 -3.82 15.48
C LEU A 63 9.36 -4.41 14.14
N GLU A 64 8.81 -5.62 14.15
CA GLU A 64 8.26 -6.25 12.95
C GLU A 64 7.14 -5.40 12.34
N ALA A 65 6.16 -5.00 13.16
CA ALA A 65 5.06 -4.16 12.71
C ALA A 65 5.53 -2.79 12.17
N ALA A 66 6.52 -2.16 12.81
CA ALA A 66 7.08 -0.89 12.34
C ALA A 66 7.75 -1.03 10.96
N LYS A 67 8.53 -2.10 10.74
CA LYS A 67 9.16 -2.38 9.43
C LYS A 67 8.14 -2.71 8.35
N VAL A 68 7.08 -3.46 8.67
CA VAL A 68 5.97 -3.68 7.72
C VAL A 68 5.27 -2.35 7.38
N ALA A 69 5.06 -1.47 8.36
CA ALA A 69 4.47 -0.15 8.12
C ALA A 69 5.35 0.69 7.19
N GLU A 70 6.67 0.67 7.36
CA GLU A 70 7.65 1.34 6.50
C GLU A 70 7.56 0.85 5.05
N ILE A 71 7.52 -0.46 4.84
CA ILE A 71 7.41 -1.07 3.50
C ILE A 71 6.13 -0.59 2.80
N LEU A 72 4.99 -0.64 3.50
CA LEU A 72 3.70 -0.21 2.97
C LEU A 72 3.69 1.30 2.65
N ALA A 73 4.31 2.12 3.52
CA ALA A 73 4.43 3.55 3.30
C ALA A 73 5.27 3.84 2.06
N ASN A 74 6.44 3.22 1.91
CA ASN A 74 7.32 3.36 0.76
C ASN A 74 6.64 2.93 -0.55
N GLN A 75 5.85 1.85 -0.52
CA GLN A 75 5.06 1.41 -1.68
C GLN A 75 3.98 2.44 -2.06
N ALA A 76 3.24 2.96 -1.07
CA ALA A 76 2.25 4.00 -1.30
C ALA A 76 2.87 5.29 -1.85
N GLN A 77 4.05 5.69 -1.35
CA GLN A 77 4.77 6.88 -1.81
C GLN A 77 5.14 6.74 -3.29
N LYS A 78 5.68 5.59 -3.69
CA LYS A 78 5.99 5.28 -5.10
C LYS A 78 4.75 5.36 -5.99
N LEU A 79 3.58 4.92 -5.50
CA LEU A 79 2.34 5.05 -6.24
C LEU A 79 1.88 6.51 -6.35
N PHE A 80 1.95 7.29 -5.27
CA PHE A 80 1.64 8.72 -5.32
C PHE A 80 2.54 9.48 -6.30
N LEU A 81 3.84 9.15 -6.36
CA LEU A 81 4.74 9.72 -7.36
C LEU A 81 4.28 9.42 -8.79
N LYS A 82 3.90 8.17 -9.09
CA LYS A 82 3.33 7.80 -10.40
C LYS A 82 2.03 8.53 -10.71
N VAL A 83 1.20 8.75 -9.69
CA VAL A 83 -0.06 9.50 -9.84
C VAL A 83 0.25 10.96 -10.18
N ARG A 84 1.17 11.60 -9.46
CA ARG A 84 1.63 12.96 -9.74
C ARG A 84 2.13 13.10 -11.17
N ASP A 85 2.97 12.17 -11.62
CA ASP A 85 3.50 12.17 -12.99
C ASP A 85 2.37 12.02 -14.01
N GLY A 86 1.45 11.07 -13.80
CA GLY A 86 0.29 10.88 -14.68
C GLY A 86 -0.69 12.06 -14.71
N LEU A 87 -0.84 12.79 -13.61
CA LEU A 87 -1.65 14.01 -13.55
C LEU A 87 -1.01 15.16 -14.34
N SER A 88 0.32 15.23 -14.36
CA SER A 88 1.04 16.23 -15.13
C SER A 88 0.79 16.11 -16.64
N ASP A 89 0.59 14.88 -17.14
CA ASP A 89 0.24 14.63 -18.55
C ASP A 89 -1.21 15.04 -18.87
N LEU A 90 -2.11 14.93 -17.88
CA LEU A 90 -3.53 15.23 -18.03
C LEU A 90 -3.84 16.74 -18.06
N ARG A 91 -2.87 17.61 -17.78
CA ARG A 91 -3.04 19.08 -17.87
C ARG A 91 -3.32 19.59 -19.29
N PHE A 92 -2.96 18.80 -20.30
CA PHE A 92 -3.21 19.11 -21.71
C PHE A 92 -4.59 18.66 -22.19
N CYS A 93 -5.34 17.95 -21.35
CA CYS A 93 -6.72 17.60 -21.64
C CYS A 93 -7.63 18.84 -21.55
N GLY A 94 -8.71 18.87 -22.34
CA GLY A 94 -9.72 19.91 -22.24
C GLY A 94 -10.42 19.93 -20.87
N SER A 95 -11.07 21.05 -20.55
CA SER A 95 -11.99 21.13 -19.41
C SER A 95 -13.12 20.09 -19.60
N PRO A 96 -13.54 19.35 -18.55
CA PRO A 96 -13.24 19.52 -17.12
C PRO A 96 -12.05 18.71 -16.57
N ILE A 97 -11.39 17.90 -17.40
CA ILE A 97 -10.35 16.97 -16.94
C ILE A 97 -9.12 17.70 -16.41
N ALA A 98 -8.69 18.79 -17.06
CA ALA A 98 -7.57 19.59 -16.57
C ALA A 98 -7.82 20.19 -15.17
N GLU A 99 -9.03 20.69 -14.90
CA GLU A 99 -9.37 21.27 -13.59
C GLU A 99 -9.35 20.20 -12.49
N GLN A 100 -9.91 19.02 -12.78
CA GLN A 100 -9.89 17.91 -11.83
C GLN A 100 -8.49 17.34 -11.63
N SER A 101 -7.67 17.33 -12.69
CA SER A 101 -6.27 16.91 -12.60
C SER A 101 -5.48 17.82 -11.66
N GLN A 102 -5.66 19.14 -11.77
CA GLN A 102 -5.03 20.10 -10.87
C GLN A 102 -5.45 19.89 -9.41
N LYS A 103 -6.76 19.71 -9.16
CA LYS A 103 -7.28 19.43 -7.81
C LYS A 103 -6.68 18.14 -7.23
N LEU A 104 -6.60 17.08 -8.03
CA LEU A 104 -6.00 15.83 -7.58
C LEU A 104 -4.48 15.96 -7.39
N SER A 105 -3.80 16.76 -8.21
CA SER A 105 -2.36 17.01 -8.08
C SER A 105 -2.03 17.66 -6.74
N SER A 106 -2.75 18.74 -6.38
CA SER A 106 -2.55 19.38 -5.08
C SER A 106 -2.82 18.44 -3.90
N TYR A 107 -3.81 17.54 -4.03
CA TYR A 107 -4.05 16.52 -3.01
C TYR A 107 -2.89 15.52 -2.91
N VAL A 108 -2.34 15.08 -4.05
CA VAL A 108 -1.22 14.13 -4.10
C VAL A 108 0.05 14.75 -3.52
N ASP A 109 0.35 16.01 -3.84
CA ASP A 109 1.51 16.72 -3.30
C ASP A 109 1.41 16.84 -1.76
N GLN A 110 0.25 17.26 -1.24
CA GLN A 110 0.01 17.29 0.22
C GLN A 110 0.18 15.91 0.88
N ARG A 111 -0.17 14.84 0.17
CA ARG A 111 0.01 13.47 0.66
C ARG A 111 1.47 13.07 0.69
N LEU A 112 2.23 13.37 -0.35
CA LEU A 112 3.68 13.11 -0.40
C LEU A 112 4.41 13.83 0.75
N ASP A 113 4.14 15.12 0.94
CA ASP A 113 4.74 15.89 2.04
C ASP A 113 4.41 15.29 3.42
N ALA A 114 3.15 14.89 3.63
CA ALA A 114 2.73 14.25 4.87
C ALA A 114 3.36 12.86 5.05
N MET A 115 3.64 12.14 3.96
CA MET A 115 4.29 10.84 3.98
C MET A 115 5.76 10.93 4.34
N ASP A 116 6.48 11.97 3.90
CA ASP A 116 7.88 12.18 4.27
C ASP A 116 8.03 12.33 5.79
N ILE A 117 7.16 13.15 6.40
CA ILE A 117 7.11 13.33 7.87
C ILE A 117 6.73 12.01 8.58
N TYR A 118 5.86 11.21 7.97
CA TYR A 118 5.43 9.94 8.54
C TYR A 118 6.51 8.86 8.45
N LEU A 119 7.23 8.77 7.33
CA LEU A 119 8.36 7.86 7.15
C LEU A 119 9.47 8.13 8.16
N ASP A 120 9.83 9.40 8.39
CA ASP A 120 10.80 9.81 9.41
C ASP A 120 10.43 9.33 10.83
N LYS A 121 9.13 9.36 11.16
CA LYS A 121 8.63 8.82 12.44
C LYS A 121 8.75 7.31 12.54
N ILE A 122 8.50 6.59 11.44
CA ILE A 122 8.66 5.14 11.39
C ILE A 122 10.14 4.78 11.55
N GLU A 123 11.03 5.44 10.80
CA GLU A 123 12.47 5.22 10.86
C GLU A 123 13.03 5.48 12.27
N THR A 124 12.57 6.56 12.92
CA THR A 124 12.94 6.88 14.31
C THR A 124 12.49 5.78 15.27
N MET A 125 11.28 5.26 15.09
CA MET A 125 10.74 4.17 15.91
C MET A 125 11.53 2.87 15.71
N ILE A 126 11.79 2.49 14.46
CA ILE A 126 12.61 1.31 14.11
C ILE A 126 13.99 1.42 14.76
N SER A 127 14.67 2.55 14.58
CA SER A 127 16.00 2.80 15.15
C SER A 127 16.00 2.72 16.69
N GLY A 128 14.92 3.18 17.33
CA GLY A 128 14.74 3.07 18.78
C GLY A 128 14.56 1.62 19.24
N LEU A 129 13.72 0.87 18.54
CA LEU A 129 13.43 -0.53 18.83
C LEU A 129 14.64 -1.43 18.62
N GLU A 130 15.40 -1.26 17.53
CA GLU A 130 16.64 -2.01 17.26
C GLU A 130 17.69 -1.82 18.37
N ARG A 131 17.78 -0.61 18.93
CA ARG A 131 18.65 -0.36 20.10
C ARG A 131 18.17 -1.07 21.35
N MET A 132 16.85 -1.12 21.57
CA MET A 132 16.25 -1.74 22.76
C MET A 132 16.30 -3.27 22.73
N THR A 133 16.07 -3.88 21.56
CA THR A 133 16.12 -5.34 21.39
C THR A 133 17.55 -5.88 21.26
N GLY A 134 18.55 -4.99 21.15
CA GLY A 134 19.95 -5.38 20.93
C GLY A 134 20.19 -5.99 19.54
N GLN A 135 19.18 -6.01 18.68
CA GLN A 135 19.25 -6.48 17.31
C GLN A 135 19.68 -5.30 16.42
N LYS A 136 20.98 -5.20 16.17
CA LYS A 136 21.51 -4.20 15.23
C LYS A 136 21.15 -4.47 13.77
N ASP A 137 20.70 -5.69 13.45
CA ASP A 137 20.30 -6.11 12.12
C ASP A 137 19.21 -7.18 12.25
N PHE A 138 17.97 -6.79 12.61
CA PHE A 138 16.84 -7.63 12.21
C PHE A 138 16.63 -7.35 10.72
N ASP A 139 17.31 -8.12 9.88
CA ASP A 139 17.26 -7.95 8.43
C ASP A 139 15.88 -8.42 7.92
N VAL A 140 14.84 -7.65 8.24
CA VAL A 140 13.51 -7.82 7.64
C VAL A 140 13.65 -7.70 6.13
N ILE A 141 14.61 -6.92 5.63
CA ILE A 141 14.90 -6.81 4.20
C ILE A 141 15.63 -8.06 3.67
N GLY A 142 16.37 -8.83 4.45
CA GLY A 142 17.07 -10.07 4.05
C GLY A 142 16.29 -11.34 4.30
N GLU A 143 15.38 -11.36 5.28
CA GLU A 143 14.36 -12.41 5.37
C GLU A 143 13.21 -12.17 4.37
N ILE A 144 12.95 -10.91 3.96
CA ILE A 144 12.02 -10.57 2.87
C ILE A 144 12.69 -10.55 1.47
N MET A 145 14.00 -10.30 1.36
CA MET A 145 14.72 -10.15 0.06
C MET A 145 16.06 -10.91 -0.09
N GLY A 146 16.46 -11.79 0.84
CA GLY A 146 17.84 -12.29 0.92
C GLY A 146 18.00 -13.79 1.26
N GLY A 147 17.38 -14.65 0.46
CA GLY A 147 17.60 -16.11 0.49
C GLY A 147 17.77 -16.73 -0.90
N ASN A 148 18.93 -16.47 -1.50
CA ASN A 148 19.47 -16.96 -2.77
C ASN A 148 18.96 -16.37 -4.11
N LYS A 149 19.97 -15.83 -4.81
CA LYS A 149 20.13 -15.60 -6.23
C LYS A 149 19.36 -16.60 -7.09
N GLU A 150 18.76 -16.07 -8.16
CA GLU A 150 17.96 -16.72 -9.19
C GLU A 150 16.45 -16.76 -8.85
N GLU A 151 15.75 -15.75 -9.38
CA GLU A 151 14.31 -15.73 -9.68
C GLU A 151 13.33 -16.09 -8.54
N LYS A 152 13.33 -15.35 -7.40
CA LYS A 152 12.28 -15.49 -6.35
C LYS A 152 11.53 -14.22 -5.94
N ASN A 153 11.74 -13.09 -6.62
CA ASN A 153 11.24 -11.77 -6.20
C ASN A 153 9.77 -11.44 -6.58
N ALA A 154 8.85 -12.41 -6.52
CA ALA A 154 7.42 -12.09 -6.57
C ALA A 154 6.83 -12.25 -5.16
N MET A 155 6.34 -11.15 -4.58
CA MET A 155 5.58 -11.16 -3.34
C MET A 155 4.10 -11.18 -3.68
N CYS A 156 3.34 -12.08 -3.06
CA CYS A 156 1.91 -12.19 -3.24
C CYS A 156 1.20 -11.87 -1.94
N PHE A 157 0.58 -10.70 -1.94
CA PHE A 157 -0.23 -10.21 -0.85
C PHE A 157 -1.68 -10.10 -1.32
N GLY A 158 -2.56 -10.83 -0.66
CA GLY A 158 -3.99 -10.78 -0.90
C GLY A 158 -4.72 -10.26 0.34
N GLN A 159 -5.70 -9.38 0.14
CA GLN A 159 -6.61 -8.95 1.19
C GLN A 159 -8.06 -8.97 0.71
N THR A 160 -9.00 -9.23 1.62
CA THR A 160 -10.43 -9.06 1.37
C THR A 160 -11.14 -8.55 2.62
N MET A 161 -12.28 -7.89 2.44
CA MET A 161 -13.14 -7.40 3.50
C MET A 161 -14.30 -8.36 3.75
N CYS A 162 -14.50 -8.71 5.01
CA CYS A 162 -15.56 -9.60 5.47
C CYS A 162 -16.90 -8.88 5.60
N PRO A 163 -18.04 -9.60 5.54
CA PRO A 163 -19.37 -8.99 5.68
C PRO A 163 -19.58 -8.23 7.00
N ASN A 164 -18.86 -8.62 8.05
CA ASN A 164 -18.83 -7.94 9.36
C ASN A 164 -17.83 -6.77 9.44
N GLY A 165 -17.17 -6.41 8.34
CA GLY A 165 -16.23 -5.29 8.25
C GLY A 165 -14.79 -5.61 8.66
N MET A 166 -14.48 -6.85 9.08
CA MET A 166 -13.09 -7.27 9.33
C MET A 166 -12.30 -7.38 8.03
N VAL A 167 -11.02 -7.04 8.04
CA VAL A 167 -10.13 -7.26 6.89
C VAL A 167 -9.30 -8.50 7.18
N VAL A 168 -9.34 -9.46 6.27
CA VAL A 168 -8.50 -10.66 6.32
C VAL A 168 -7.47 -10.58 5.21
N SER A 169 -6.25 -11.01 5.52
CA SER A 169 -5.12 -10.99 4.59
C SER A 169 -4.40 -12.32 4.57
N CYS A 170 -3.70 -12.57 3.46
CA CYS A 170 -2.72 -13.63 3.35
C CYS A 170 -1.47 -13.08 2.66
N GLN A 171 -0.33 -13.70 2.95
CA GLN A 171 0.96 -13.33 2.36
C GLN A 171 1.75 -14.60 2.05
N THR A 172 2.30 -14.64 0.84
CA THR A 172 3.27 -15.64 0.38
C THR A 172 4.31 -14.97 -0.52
N TYR A 173 5.41 -15.66 -0.80
CA TYR A 173 6.45 -15.17 -1.71
C TYR A 173 6.94 -16.26 -2.67
N GLY A 174 7.71 -15.88 -3.69
CA GLY A 174 8.31 -16.78 -4.68
C GLY A 174 7.78 -16.59 -6.10
N GLN A 175 8.60 -16.91 -7.10
CA GLN A 175 8.20 -16.87 -8.51
C GLN A 175 7.01 -17.79 -8.77
N GLY A 176 5.97 -17.26 -9.40
CA GLY A 176 4.71 -18.00 -9.59
C GLY A 176 3.81 -18.03 -8.35
N CYS A 177 4.14 -17.27 -7.30
CA CYS A 177 3.16 -17.01 -6.24
C CYS A 177 1.90 -16.39 -6.88
N SER A 178 0.75 -16.68 -6.29
CA SER A 178 -0.52 -16.09 -6.71
C SER A 178 -1.38 -15.81 -5.51
N TRP A 179 -2.29 -14.86 -5.67
CA TRP A 179 -3.36 -14.63 -4.71
C TRP A 179 -4.67 -14.46 -5.46
N PHE A 180 -5.76 -14.87 -4.82
CA PHE A 180 -7.10 -14.65 -5.33
C PHE A 180 -8.07 -14.50 -4.17
N VAL A 181 -9.14 -13.77 -4.42
CA VAL A 181 -10.23 -13.57 -3.46
C VAL A 181 -11.36 -14.53 -3.83
N THR A 182 -11.89 -15.23 -2.85
CA THR A 182 -13.11 -16.04 -2.95
C THR A 182 -14.21 -15.41 -2.11
N ASN A 183 -15.45 -15.93 -2.23
CA ASN A 183 -16.56 -15.49 -1.38
C ASN A 183 -16.25 -15.81 0.10
N GLY A 184 -15.79 -14.81 0.83
CA GLY A 184 -15.49 -14.90 2.26
C GLY A 184 -14.07 -15.33 2.61
N ALA A 185 -13.13 -15.36 1.65
CA ALA A 185 -11.72 -15.59 1.97
C ALA A 185 -10.78 -14.95 0.97
N VAL A 186 -9.53 -14.78 1.38
CA VAL A 186 -8.42 -14.49 0.48
C VAL A 186 -7.40 -15.62 0.58
N VAL A 187 -6.96 -16.13 -0.56
CA VAL A 187 -6.11 -17.31 -0.68
C VAL A 187 -4.81 -16.89 -1.36
N CYS A 188 -3.69 -17.24 -0.75
CA CYS A 188 -2.35 -16.99 -1.27
C CYS A 188 -1.63 -18.32 -1.45
N THR A 189 -1.03 -18.53 -2.61
CA THR A 189 -0.20 -19.69 -2.92
C THR A 189 1.24 -19.21 -3.11
N GLY A 190 2.18 -19.86 -2.44
CA GLY A 190 3.61 -19.54 -2.53
C GLY A 190 4.36 -20.03 -1.30
N TYR A 191 5.60 -19.58 -1.11
CA TYR A 191 6.38 -19.89 0.08
C TYR A 191 5.86 -19.15 1.32
N ASN A 192 5.80 -19.85 2.47
CA ASN A 192 5.61 -19.25 3.80
C ASN A 192 6.93 -18.84 4.44
N GLN A 193 6.89 -18.18 5.61
CA GLN A 193 8.06 -17.75 6.37
C GLN A 193 9.08 -18.85 6.70
N TYR A 194 8.68 -20.13 6.62
CA TYR A 194 9.55 -21.28 6.83
C TYR A 194 10.11 -21.86 5.52
N GLY A 195 9.92 -21.18 4.38
CA GLY A 195 10.39 -21.63 3.07
C GLY A 195 9.61 -22.80 2.47
N GLN A 196 8.42 -23.11 2.98
CA GLN A 196 7.58 -24.19 2.48
C GLN A 196 6.57 -23.66 1.47
N TRP A 197 6.43 -24.32 0.31
CA TRP A 197 5.39 -23.97 -0.67
C TRP A 197 4.03 -24.39 -0.12
N VAL A 198 3.17 -23.42 0.17
CA VAL A 198 1.90 -23.61 0.84
C VAL A 198 0.80 -22.81 0.17
N THR A 199 -0.43 -23.16 0.53
CA THR A 199 -1.60 -22.32 0.31
C THR A 199 -2.06 -21.78 1.66
N THR A 200 -1.88 -20.49 1.91
CA THR A 200 -2.41 -19.80 3.09
C THR A 200 -3.73 -19.13 2.75
N GLN A 201 -4.59 -18.98 3.76
CA GLN A 201 -5.89 -18.34 3.57
C GLN A 201 -6.26 -17.48 4.77
N GLY A 202 -6.73 -16.26 4.51
CA GLY A 202 -7.46 -15.45 5.47
C GLY A 202 -8.95 -15.69 5.27
N ARG A 203 -9.68 -16.17 6.29
CA ARG A 203 -11.11 -16.48 6.21
C ARG A 203 -11.94 -15.49 7.02
N CYS A 204 -13.03 -15.06 6.42
CA CYS A 204 -14.11 -14.35 7.09
C CYS A 204 -14.92 -15.35 7.91
N TRP A 205 -14.70 -15.36 9.22
CA TRP A 205 -15.54 -16.06 10.19
C TRP A 205 -16.76 -15.21 10.54
#